data_AF-A0A060BJN9-F1
#
_entry.id   AF-A0A060BJN9-F1
#
_cell.length_a   1.000
_cell.length_b   1.000
_cell.length_c   1.000
_cell.angle_alpha   90.00
_cell.angle_beta   90.00
_cell.angle_gamma   90.00
#
_symmetry.space_group_name_H-M   'P 1'
#
loop_
_entity.id
_entity.type
_entity.pdbx_description
1 polymer ?
#
loop_
_entity_poly.entity_id
_entity_poly.type
_entity_poly.pdbx_seq_one_letter_code
_entity_poly.pdbx_strand_id
1 'polypeptide(L)'
;RRSPGYARFGYGGDYNPQGWSADILAEDIELMHEAGVTIVTLGVFAWCLEEPREGRYDFAFLDENIARLHEAGIAVDLATPTAAPPAWFWQAHPEARVVDREGRTLGTASRGIGCPSSGAYRAASRGIARALSAPL
;
A
#
# COMPACT_ATOMS: atom_id res chain seq x y z
N ARG A 1 -10.06 1.90 -24.74
CA ARG A 1 -9.43 0.58 -24.96
C ARG A 1 -9.62 -0.23 -23.69
N ARG A 2 -10.24 -1.42 -23.73
CA ARG A 2 -10.30 -2.32 -22.57
C ARG A 2 -8.93 -2.99 -22.43
N SER A 3 -8.30 -2.92 -21.26
CA SER A 3 -7.14 -3.73 -20.94
C SER A 3 -7.56 -5.21 -20.94
N PRO A 4 -6.79 -6.12 -21.55
CA PRO A 4 -7.20 -7.53 -21.72
C PRO A 4 -7.48 -8.28 -20.40
N GLY A 5 -7.04 -7.77 -19.25
CA GLY A 5 -7.26 -8.38 -17.92
C GLY A 5 -8.62 -8.11 -17.27
N TYR A 6 -9.39 -7.12 -17.71
CA TYR A 6 -10.70 -6.80 -17.10
C TYR A 6 -11.84 -7.23 -18.02
N ALA A 7 -12.08 -8.54 -18.07
CA ALA A 7 -13.24 -9.12 -18.76
C ALA A 7 -14.58 -8.72 -18.10
N ARG A 8 -14.54 -8.30 -16.83
CA ARG A 8 -15.69 -7.92 -15.99
C ARG A 8 -15.53 -6.50 -15.46
N PHE A 9 -16.64 -5.89 -15.03
CA PHE A 9 -16.65 -4.61 -14.30
C PHE A 9 -15.87 -4.78 -12.98
N GLY A 10 -15.05 -3.78 -12.62
CA GLY A 10 -14.31 -3.77 -11.36
C GLY A 10 -15.27 -3.53 -10.18
N TYR A 11 -15.40 -4.51 -9.31
CA TYR A 11 -16.24 -4.47 -8.12
C TYR A 11 -15.47 -5.03 -6.92
N GLY A 12 -15.40 -4.27 -5.83
CA GLY A 12 -14.64 -4.59 -4.62
C GLY A 12 -14.23 -3.32 -3.90
N GLY A 13 -13.06 -3.30 -3.28
CA GLY A 13 -12.54 -2.14 -2.55
C GLY A 13 -11.16 -2.37 -1.93
N ASP A 14 -10.76 -1.50 -1.01
CA ASP A 14 -9.52 -1.62 -0.25
C ASP A 14 -9.47 -2.93 0.55
N TYR A 15 -8.40 -3.70 0.33
CA TYR A 15 -8.12 -4.93 1.07
C TYR A 15 -6.82 -4.80 1.88
N ASN A 16 -6.90 -5.08 3.17
CA ASN A 16 -5.83 -4.85 4.14
C ASN A 16 -5.55 -6.12 4.97
N PRO A 17 -4.83 -7.13 4.40
CA PRO A 17 -4.65 -8.43 5.03
C PRO A 17 -3.67 -8.43 6.21
N GLN A 18 -2.85 -7.40 6.37
CA GLN A 18 -1.70 -7.34 7.30
C GLN A 18 -2.04 -7.45 8.80
N GLY A 19 -3.31 -7.34 9.17
CA GLY A 19 -3.78 -7.41 10.57
C GLY A 19 -4.51 -8.71 10.92
N TRP A 20 -4.68 -9.63 9.96
CA TRP A 20 -5.60 -10.75 10.09
C TRP A 20 -4.87 -12.10 10.01
N SER A 21 -5.42 -13.10 10.70
CA SER A 21 -4.91 -14.46 10.70
C SER A 21 -5.25 -15.21 9.42
N ALA A 22 -4.51 -16.27 9.11
CA ALA A 22 -4.65 -16.99 7.84
C ALA A 22 -6.05 -17.59 7.62
N ASP A 23 -6.76 -17.96 8.68
CA ASP A 23 -8.14 -18.44 8.65
C ASP A 23 -9.11 -17.33 8.21
N ILE A 24 -8.96 -16.10 8.72
CA ILE A 24 -9.75 -14.94 8.29
C ILE A 24 -9.46 -14.61 6.84
N LEU A 25 -8.19 -14.63 6.44
CA LEU A 25 -7.83 -14.35 5.06
C LEU A 25 -8.33 -15.42 4.06
N ALA A 26 -8.55 -16.65 4.52
CA ALA A 26 -9.18 -17.69 3.70
C ALA A 26 -10.70 -17.47 3.60
N GLU A 27 -11.35 -17.11 4.71
CA GLU A 27 -12.77 -16.75 4.73
C GLU A 27 -13.08 -15.53 3.86
N ASP A 28 -12.19 -14.53 3.85
CA ASP A 28 -12.29 -13.35 2.99
C ASP A 28 -12.47 -13.73 1.52
N ILE A 29 -11.73 -14.72 1.03
CA ILE A 29 -11.81 -15.18 -0.37
C ILE A 29 -13.17 -15.80 -0.68
N GLU A 30 -13.68 -16.65 0.21
CA GLU A 30 -15.00 -17.26 0.07
C GLU A 30 -16.11 -16.19 0.04
N LEU A 31 -16.04 -15.21 0.95
CA LEU A 31 -17.00 -14.11 1.01
C LEU A 31 -16.88 -13.17 -0.20
N MET A 32 -15.67 -12.92 -0.70
CA MET A 32 -15.44 -12.16 -1.93
C MET A 32 -16.08 -12.86 -3.13
N HIS A 33 -16.00 -14.19 -3.21
CA HIS A 33 -16.69 -14.96 -4.25
C HIS A 33 -18.21 -14.86 -4.13
N GLU A 34 -18.77 -15.02 -2.94
CA GLU A 34 -20.21 -14.92 -2.70
C GLU A 34 -20.74 -13.52 -3.08
N ALA A 35 -20.00 -12.46 -2.71
CA ALA A 35 -20.33 -11.08 -3.05
C ALA A 35 -20.08 -10.74 -4.53
N GLY A 36 -19.36 -11.59 -5.28
CA GLY A 36 -19.02 -11.35 -6.67
C GLY A 36 -17.94 -10.29 -6.90
N VAL A 37 -17.04 -10.10 -5.92
CA VAL A 37 -15.85 -9.24 -6.02
C VAL A 37 -14.97 -9.69 -7.19
N THR A 38 -14.45 -8.73 -7.94
CA THR A 38 -13.61 -8.96 -9.12
C THR A 38 -12.23 -8.31 -9.03
N ILE A 39 -12.07 -7.32 -8.13
CA ILE A 39 -10.83 -6.59 -7.94
C ILE A 39 -10.75 -6.07 -6.50
N VAL A 40 -9.55 -6.02 -5.94
CA VAL A 40 -9.27 -5.33 -4.67
C VAL A 40 -8.11 -4.35 -4.82
N THR A 41 -8.12 -3.27 -4.02
CA THR A 41 -6.99 -2.33 -3.93
C THR A 41 -6.09 -2.74 -2.77
N LEU A 42 -4.83 -3.09 -3.06
CA LEU A 42 -3.89 -3.68 -2.10
C LEU A 42 -2.71 -2.74 -1.83
N GLY A 43 -2.24 -2.72 -0.58
CA GLY A 43 -0.97 -2.07 -0.22
C GLY A 43 -1.04 -0.56 0.06
N VAL A 44 -2.23 0.05 0.13
CA VAL A 44 -2.37 1.52 0.28
C VAL A 44 -1.57 2.12 1.45
N PHE A 45 -1.48 1.39 2.57
CA PHE A 45 -0.80 1.83 3.80
C PHE A 45 0.33 0.87 4.23
N ALA A 46 0.85 0.06 3.32
CA ALA A 46 1.78 -1.03 3.65
C ALA A 46 3.26 -0.61 3.77
N TRP A 47 3.59 0.69 3.71
CA TRP A 47 4.99 1.15 3.58
C TRP A 47 5.87 0.67 4.75
N CYS A 48 5.35 0.63 5.97
CA CYS A 48 6.11 0.12 7.12
C CYS A 48 6.43 -1.38 7.05
N LEU A 49 5.64 -2.16 6.30
CA LEU A 49 5.88 -3.58 6.06
C LEU A 49 6.83 -3.77 4.88
N GLU A 50 6.61 -3.01 3.81
CA GLU A 50 7.36 -3.12 2.57
C GLU A 50 8.75 -2.50 2.64
N GLU A 51 8.95 -1.49 3.48
CA GLU A 51 10.25 -0.87 3.78
C GLU A 51 10.37 -0.66 5.31
N PRO A 52 10.66 -1.71 6.10
CA PRO A 52 10.74 -1.63 7.56
C PRO A 52 11.88 -0.73 8.06
N ARG A 53 12.91 -0.51 7.23
CA ARG A 53 14.02 0.42 7.46
C ARG A 53 14.40 1.06 6.13
N GLU A 54 14.96 2.27 6.17
CA GLU A 54 15.38 2.99 4.97
C GLU A 54 16.23 2.11 4.03
N GLY A 55 15.77 1.92 2.79
CA GLY A 55 16.43 1.15 1.75
C GLY A 55 16.43 -0.38 1.96
N ARG A 56 15.73 -0.89 2.97
CA ARG A 56 15.52 -2.33 3.19
C ARG A 56 14.09 -2.69 2.83
N TYR A 57 13.93 -3.34 1.68
CA TYR A 57 12.63 -3.76 1.17
C TYR A 57 12.31 -5.22 1.52
N ASP A 58 11.06 -5.50 1.88
CA ASP A 58 10.52 -6.84 2.10
C ASP A 58 9.11 -6.93 1.49
N PHE A 59 8.99 -7.64 0.37
CA PHE A 59 7.73 -7.80 -0.35
C PHE A 59 7.10 -9.18 -0.16
N ALA A 60 7.66 -10.06 0.67
CA ALA A 60 7.23 -11.45 0.77
C ALA A 60 5.73 -11.57 1.13
N PHE A 61 5.25 -10.74 2.05
CA PHE A 61 3.84 -10.70 2.43
C PHE A 61 2.94 -10.19 1.29
N LEU A 62 3.42 -9.20 0.52
CA LEU A 62 2.69 -8.67 -0.63
C LEU A 62 2.57 -9.73 -1.72
N ASP A 63 3.68 -10.41 -2.04
CA ASP A 63 3.74 -11.47 -3.05
C ASP A 63 2.80 -12.64 -2.71
N GLU A 64 2.79 -13.08 -1.44
CA GLU A 64 1.88 -14.14 -0.99
C GLU A 64 0.41 -13.76 -1.18
N ASN A 65 0.03 -12.52 -0.83
CA ASN A 65 -1.35 -12.07 -0.96
C ASN A 65 -1.75 -11.84 -2.43
N ILE A 66 -0.85 -11.32 -3.27
CA ILE A 66 -1.08 -11.21 -4.72
C ILE A 66 -1.31 -12.61 -5.31
N ALA A 67 -0.47 -13.59 -4.96
CA ALA A 67 -0.62 -14.97 -5.44
C ALA A 67 -1.97 -15.56 -5.02
N ARG A 68 -2.35 -15.43 -3.74
CA ARG A 68 -3.64 -15.91 -3.22
C ARG A 68 -4.84 -15.29 -3.94
N LEU A 69 -4.84 -13.97 -4.13
CA LEU A 69 -5.92 -13.27 -4.83
C LEU A 69 -5.99 -13.68 -6.30
N HIS A 70 -4.83 -13.84 -6.95
CA HIS A 70 -4.75 -14.28 -8.33
C HIS A 70 -5.24 -15.73 -8.51
N GLU A 71 -4.91 -16.64 -7.60
CA GLU A 71 -5.43 -18.02 -7.58
C GLU A 71 -6.96 -18.05 -7.42
N ALA A 72 -7.52 -17.12 -6.64
CA ALA A 72 -8.96 -16.90 -6.52
C ALA A 72 -9.59 -16.17 -7.72
N GLY A 73 -8.82 -15.79 -8.74
CA GLY A 73 -9.32 -15.05 -9.89
C GLY A 73 -9.78 -13.62 -9.58
N ILE A 74 -9.30 -13.04 -8.47
CA ILE A 74 -9.54 -11.67 -8.05
C ILE A 74 -8.36 -10.81 -8.51
N ALA A 75 -8.64 -9.76 -9.29
CA ALA A 75 -7.60 -8.85 -9.76
C ALA A 75 -7.08 -7.95 -8.62
N VAL A 76 -5.86 -7.43 -8.78
CA VAL A 76 -5.25 -6.52 -7.82
C VAL A 76 -5.01 -5.16 -8.48
N ASP A 77 -5.58 -4.12 -7.88
CA ASP A 77 -5.16 -2.73 -8.06
C ASP A 77 -4.05 -2.42 -7.04
N LEU A 78 -2.79 -2.50 -7.49
CA LEU A 78 -1.63 -2.37 -6.61
C LEU A 78 -1.32 -0.89 -6.35
N ALA A 79 -1.44 -0.46 -5.09
CA ALA A 79 -1.08 0.89 -4.69
C ALA A 79 0.44 1.04 -4.52
N THR A 80 0.95 2.27 -4.72
CA THR A 80 2.23 2.68 -4.13
C THR A 80 1.94 3.10 -2.69
N PRO A 81 2.52 2.48 -1.65
CA PRO A 81 2.08 2.57 -0.24
C PRO A 81 2.35 3.95 0.41
N THR A 82 2.58 4.98 -0.40
CA THR A 82 3.11 6.28 -0.02
C THR A 82 2.14 7.15 0.76
N ALA A 83 0.90 6.70 0.99
CA ALA A 83 -0.12 7.46 1.69
C ALA A 83 0.21 7.71 3.18
N ALA A 84 1.02 6.84 3.79
CA ALA A 84 1.48 6.97 5.17
C ALA A 84 2.96 6.53 5.31
N PRO A 85 3.90 7.50 5.43
CA PRO A 85 5.29 7.18 5.68
C PRO A 85 5.53 6.43 7.00
N PRO A 86 6.51 5.51 7.02
CA PRO A 86 6.85 4.73 8.20
C PRO A 86 7.55 5.57 9.28
N ALA A 87 7.60 5.04 10.51
CA ALA A 87 8.20 5.74 11.65
C ALA A 87 9.67 6.13 11.42
N TRP A 88 10.46 5.28 10.75
CA TRP A 88 11.86 5.59 10.45
C TRP A 88 12.01 6.83 9.56
N PHE A 89 11.07 7.06 8.63
CA PHE A 89 11.11 8.21 7.74
C PHE A 89 11.00 9.51 8.53
N TRP A 90 10.10 9.55 9.51
CA TRP A 90 9.92 10.74 10.35
C TRP A 90 11.09 11.01 11.29
N GLN A 91 11.81 9.96 11.70
CA GLN A 91 13.02 10.10 12.50
C GLN A 91 14.18 10.65 11.67
N ALA A 92 14.32 10.20 10.42
CA ALA A 92 15.36 10.67 9.50
C ALA A 92 15.05 12.06 8.91
N HIS A 93 13.77 12.35 8.66
CA HIS A 93 13.30 13.55 7.95
C HIS A 93 12.20 14.31 8.72
N PRO A 94 12.47 14.81 9.93
CA PRO A 94 11.49 15.57 10.71
C PRO A 94 11.00 16.84 10.01
N GLU A 95 11.79 17.39 9.07
CA GLU A 95 11.49 18.54 8.22
C GLU A 95 10.47 18.24 7.11
N ALA A 96 10.24 16.96 6.80
CA ALA A 96 9.31 16.56 5.76
C ALA A 96 7.83 16.58 6.21
N ARG A 97 7.56 16.98 7.45
CA ARG A 97 6.20 17.07 7.99
C ARG A 97 5.50 18.34 7.51
N VAL A 98 4.20 18.23 7.27
CA VAL A 98 3.35 19.39 6.95
C VAL A 98 3.33 20.36 8.14
N VAL A 99 3.37 21.65 7.82
CA VAL A 99 3.14 22.75 8.75
C VAL A 99 1.80 23.39 8.41
N ASP A 100 0.93 23.56 9.41
CA ASP A 100 -0.38 24.18 9.24
C ASP A 100 -0.29 25.70 9.05
N ARG A 101 -1.44 26.34 8.82
CA ARG A 101 -1.52 27.79 8.57
C ARG A 101 -1.06 28.62 9.78
N GLU A 102 -1.13 28.06 10.98
CA GLU A 102 -0.70 28.70 12.23
C GLU A 102 0.77 28.42 12.58
N GLY A 103 1.50 27.72 11.70
CA GLY A 103 2.92 27.42 11.89
C GLY A 103 3.17 26.18 12.76
N ARG A 104 2.16 25.36 13.05
CA ARG A 104 2.33 24.13 13.84
C ARG A 104 2.74 22.98 12.94
N THR A 105 3.75 22.24 13.34
CA THR A 105 4.14 21.00 12.66
C THR A 105 3.19 19.87 13.05
N LEU A 106 2.61 19.19 12.05
CA LEU A 106 1.73 18.05 12.30
C LEU A 106 2.51 16.87 12.90
N GLY A 107 1.81 16.05 13.70
CA GLY A 107 2.38 14.83 14.28
C GLY A 107 2.63 13.74 13.24
N THR A 108 3.24 12.63 13.66
CA THR A 108 3.70 11.54 12.78
C THR A 108 2.77 10.31 12.73
N ALA A 109 1.74 10.28 13.58
CA ALA A 109 0.89 9.10 13.77
C ALA A 109 -0.33 9.02 12.83
N SER A 110 -0.63 10.11 12.11
CA SER A 110 -1.72 10.14 11.13
C SER A 110 -1.22 9.77 9.73
N ARG A 111 -2.09 9.87 8.72
CA ARG A 111 -1.81 9.68 7.29
C ARG A 111 -1.98 10.98 6.52
N GLY A 112 -1.40 11.08 5.31
CA GLY A 112 -1.49 12.29 4.48
C GLY A 112 -0.75 13.52 5.05
N ILE A 113 0.20 13.29 5.94
CA ILE A 113 0.94 14.32 6.70
C ILE A 113 2.34 14.61 6.13
N GLY A 114 2.71 13.97 5.02
CA GLY A 114 3.94 14.25 4.28
C GLY A 114 3.81 15.54 3.47
N CYS A 115 4.77 16.45 3.63
CA CYS A 115 4.81 17.70 2.90
C CYS A 115 5.01 17.43 1.40
N PRO A 116 4.06 17.79 0.52
CA PRO A 116 4.14 17.46 -0.91
C PRO A 116 5.34 18.09 -1.62
N SER A 117 5.86 19.21 -1.11
CA SER A 117 7.04 19.88 -1.66
C SER A 117 8.37 19.36 -1.10
N SER A 118 8.37 18.51 -0.06
CA SER A 118 9.58 17.96 0.54
C SER A 118 10.38 17.12 -0.46
N GLY A 119 11.67 17.44 -0.58
CA GLY A 119 12.60 16.66 -1.40
C GLY A 119 12.79 15.24 -0.86
N ALA A 120 12.90 15.09 0.47
CA ALA A 120 13.06 13.80 1.13
C ALA A 120 11.83 12.89 0.93
N TYR A 121 10.62 13.43 1.14
CA TYR A 121 9.38 12.67 0.93
C TYR A 121 9.24 12.23 -0.53
N ARG A 122 9.53 13.12 -1.48
CA ARG A 122 9.53 12.79 -2.91
C ARG A 122 10.55 11.73 -3.28
N ALA A 123 11.75 11.78 -2.70
CA ALA A 123 12.81 10.81 -2.96
C ALA A 123 12.42 9.42 -2.42
N ALA A 124 11.98 9.35 -1.15
CA ALA A 124 11.55 8.11 -0.52
C ALA A 124 10.35 7.47 -1.25
N SER A 125 9.31 8.26 -1.57
CA SER A 125 8.14 7.78 -2.31
C SER A 125 8.50 7.24 -3.71
N ARG A 126 9.47 7.85 -4.40
CA ARG A 126 10.00 7.33 -5.67
C ARG A 126 10.85 6.07 -5.48
N GLY A 127 11.53 5.94 -4.34
CA GLY A 127 12.33 4.77 -3.99
C GLY A 127 11.45 3.53 -3.88
N ILE A 128 10.45 3.56 -3.01
CA ILE A 128 9.53 2.43 -2.82
C ILE A 128 8.74 2.10 -4.09
N ALA A 129 8.25 3.12 -4.83
CA ALA A 129 7.54 2.89 -6.08
C ALA A 129 8.42 2.20 -7.15
N ARG A 130 9.72 2.51 -7.18
CA ARG A 130 10.66 1.83 -8.08
C ARG A 130 10.94 0.40 -7.64
N ALA A 131 11.13 0.19 -6.34
CA ALA A 131 11.37 -1.14 -5.77
C ALA A 131 10.19 -2.08 -6.08
N LEU A 132 8.94 -1.60 -5.93
CA LEU A 132 7.73 -2.33 -6.31
C LEU A 132 7.62 -2.64 -7.81
N SER A 133 8.13 -1.76 -8.67
CA SER A 133 8.10 -1.97 -10.12
C SER A 133 9.24 -2.84 -10.66
N ALA A 134 10.19 -3.22 -9.81
CA ALA A 134 11.31 -4.04 -10.23
C ALA A 134 10.78 -5.43 -10.66
N PRO A 135 11.23 -5.98 -11.80
CA PRO A 135 10.86 -7.32 -12.17
C PRO A 135 11.33 -8.31 -11.10
N LEU A 136 10.46 -9.24 -10.74
CA LEU A 136 10.73 -10.38 -9.84
C LEU A 136 11.93 -11.21 -10.33
#